data_AF-A0A957K2E2-F1
#
_entry.id   AF-A0A957K2E2-F1
#
_cell.length_a   1.000
_cell.length_b   1.000
_cell.length_c   1.000
_cell.angle_alpha   90.00
_cell.angle_beta   90.00
_cell.angle_gamma   90.00
#
_symmetry.space_group_name_H-M   'P 1'
#
loop_
_entity.id
_entity.type
_entity.pdbx_description
1 polymer ?
#
loop_
_entity_poly.entity_id
_entity_poly.type
_entity_poly.pdbx_seq_one_letter_code
_entity_poly.pdbx_strand_id
1 'polypeptide(L)'
;MSEFGKLLKEYRQRTVDPQKVGRHRLTQARLAELMESAGHVSDKVVSFWETGERKIAYTDRVTLVCLIRVLHEHGGIEKLEEANALLQAGLYAPLTQAEVSAISSAWHAEAADPSPINRETHLGFVVYNWLERLFRWSDADEHARTSWAGMFIWSFAALLNHLTPQRFLVLLLGSLLWVIASWILTPILQWPLDSAEVRLAAVQRFVLGWYVLPLLLALFTPADSPTASLPQQPAQKTLFGLRFIGGLVGFNTAALMLLFLALGWYYVSLPPLYWGWRSAALFPLLLGYVTARRTPADNARRHNGVVTISATDSFFLAAFLLAGPVVGLFIYLGYTYLAQPGMGTSLLLVLIGLSLWERQGRRPLPEPMLITVLGLAIPLAIFALLIGFGPLRATFWPPPDLEGSWTQILVITYFLSGFVLWLTLQLRARPTITLPGALLLLGTAWICAWIASIDLFWGQITSAAILGYWLFWGRRQLRRHLHVHAAAGWLLLAIGVSLWQLVAQQVPVWLNLLLFVAAATGLIAWGYRTNKPG
;
A
#
# COMPACT_ATOMS: atom_id res chain seq x y z
N MET A 1 -38.98 -4.25 -10.18
CA MET A 1 -38.62 -5.26 -9.17
C MET A 1 -37.34 -5.94 -9.64
N SER A 2 -36.27 -5.87 -8.85
CA SER A 2 -34.98 -6.49 -9.20
C SER A 2 -35.10 -8.02 -9.26
N GLU A 3 -34.23 -8.68 -10.03
CA GLU A 3 -34.20 -10.15 -10.11
C GLU A 3 -33.96 -10.78 -8.72
N PHE A 4 -33.02 -10.23 -7.96
CA PHE A 4 -32.80 -10.57 -6.54
C PHE A 4 -34.09 -10.49 -5.72
N GLY A 5 -34.82 -9.39 -5.83
CA GLY A 5 -36.04 -9.18 -5.05
C GLY A 5 -37.16 -10.15 -5.43
N LYS A 6 -37.25 -10.53 -6.72
CA LYS A 6 -38.20 -11.56 -7.20
C LYS A 6 -37.87 -12.93 -6.61
N LEU A 7 -36.62 -13.36 -6.72
CA LEU A 7 -36.17 -14.65 -6.17
C LEU A 7 -36.30 -14.69 -4.64
N LEU A 8 -35.94 -13.60 -3.95
CA LEU A 8 -36.10 -13.51 -2.49
C LEU A 8 -37.56 -13.68 -2.08
N LYS A 9 -38.48 -12.97 -2.75
CA LYS A 9 -39.92 -13.09 -2.48
C LYS A 9 -40.43 -14.50 -2.77
N GLU A 10 -39.96 -15.12 -3.83
CA GLU A 10 -40.31 -16.49 -4.19
C GLU A 10 -39.84 -17.49 -3.15
N TYR A 11 -38.55 -17.47 -2.78
CA TYR A 11 -38.00 -18.37 -1.76
C TYR A 11 -38.67 -18.16 -0.41
N ARG A 12 -38.93 -16.93 0.02
CA ARG A 12 -39.69 -16.65 1.25
C ARG A 12 -41.10 -17.25 1.20
N GLN A 13 -41.77 -17.20 0.05
CA GLN A 13 -43.12 -17.77 -0.10
C GLN A 13 -43.12 -19.31 -0.09
N ARG A 14 -41.99 -19.95 -0.41
CA ARG A 14 -41.79 -21.39 -0.27
C ARG A 14 -41.49 -21.78 1.19
N THR A 15 -40.86 -20.88 1.95
CA THR A 15 -40.51 -21.07 3.36
C THR A 15 -41.74 -21.24 4.27
N VAL A 16 -41.71 -22.24 5.14
CA VAL A 16 -42.76 -22.53 6.14
C VAL A 16 -42.47 -21.78 7.43
N ASP A 17 -43.47 -21.08 7.99
CA ASP A 17 -43.34 -20.37 9.27
C ASP A 17 -43.29 -21.37 10.45
N PRO A 18 -42.19 -21.43 11.24
CA PRO A 18 -42.05 -22.42 12.31
C PRO A 18 -43.00 -22.21 13.49
N GLN A 19 -43.57 -21.01 13.69
CA GLN A 19 -44.45 -20.72 14.82
C GLN A 19 -45.93 -20.98 14.55
N LYS A 20 -46.34 -21.12 13.28
CA LYS A 20 -47.75 -21.32 12.93
C LYS A 20 -48.01 -22.78 12.61
N VAL A 21 -48.95 -23.37 13.34
CA VAL A 21 -49.41 -24.73 13.06
C VAL A 21 -50.15 -24.74 11.72
N GLY A 22 -49.55 -25.38 10.71
CA GLY A 22 -50.05 -25.42 9.34
C GLY A 22 -48.99 -24.98 8.33
N ARG A 23 -49.17 -25.27 7.03
CA ARG A 23 -48.25 -24.83 5.95
C ARG A 23 -48.42 -23.34 5.63
N HIS A 24 -48.30 -22.49 6.64
CA HIS A 24 -48.34 -21.05 6.45
C HIS A 24 -47.03 -20.54 5.87
N ARG A 25 -47.13 -19.73 4.83
CA ARG A 25 -45.97 -19.09 4.17
C ARG A 25 -45.36 -18.04 5.10
N LEU A 26 -44.03 -17.97 5.12
CA LEU A 26 -43.29 -17.00 5.94
C LEU A 26 -43.62 -15.57 5.51
N THR A 27 -44.02 -14.70 6.45
CA THR A 27 -44.29 -13.28 6.17
C THR A 27 -43.01 -12.44 6.17
N GLN A 28 -43.03 -11.22 5.62
CA GLN A 28 -41.86 -10.33 5.65
C GLN A 28 -41.46 -9.97 7.10
N ALA A 29 -42.44 -9.68 7.96
CA ALA A 29 -42.21 -9.39 9.37
C ALA A 29 -41.60 -10.58 10.12
N ARG A 30 -42.08 -11.79 9.83
CA ARG A 30 -41.54 -13.01 10.44
C ARG A 30 -40.13 -13.33 9.96
N LEU A 31 -39.84 -13.12 8.66
CA LEU A 31 -38.48 -13.25 8.14
C LEU A 31 -37.53 -12.26 8.83
N ALA A 32 -37.94 -11.02 9.03
CA ALA A 32 -37.16 -10.00 9.73
C ALA A 32 -36.85 -10.41 11.18
N GLU A 33 -37.84 -10.96 11.89
CA GLU A 33 -37.68 -11.47 13.26
C GLU A 33 -36.71 -12.65 13.33
N LEU A 34 -36.82 -13.63 12.42
CA LEU A 34 -35.89 -14.77 12.36
C LEU A 34 -34.45 -14.34 12.03
N MET A 35 -34.26 -13.19 11.41
CA MET A 35 -32.96 -12.62 11.08
C MET A 35 -32.33 -11.76 12.21
N GLU A 36 -32.97 -11.63 13.38
CA GLU A 36 -32.45 -10.78 14.48
C GLU A 36 -31.00 -11.09 14.88
N SER A 37 -30.57 -12.36 14.75
CA SER A 37 -29.19 -12.77 15.04
C SER A 37 -28.12 -12.11 14.16
N ALA A 38 -28.50 -11.57 12.98
CA ALA A 38 -27.61 -10.80 12.11
C ALA A 38 -27.66 -9.29 12.35
N GLY A 39 -28.50 -8.83 13.29
CA GLY A 39 -28.75 -7.43 13.59
C GLY A 39 -30.22 -7.05 13.42
N HIS A 40 -30.53 -5.79 13.69
CA HIS A 40 -31.91 -5.29 13.59
C HIS A 40 -32.34 -5.09 12.13
N VAL A 41 -32.88 -6.14 11.53
CA VAL A 41 -33.59 -6.09 10.24
C VAL A 41 -35.08 -5.86 10.55
N SER A 42 -35.68 -4.80 10.00
CA SER A 42 -37.12 -4.58 10.10
C SER A 42 -37.88 -5.16 8.90
N ASP A 43 -39.18 -5.39 9.07
CA ASP A 43 -40.10 -5.82 8.02
C ASP A 43 -40.05 -4.90 6.78
N LYS A 44 -39.95 -3.59 7.00
CA LYS A 44 -39.82 -2.57 5.96
C LYS A 44 -38.52 -2.74 5.16
N VAL A 45 -37.43 -3.13 5.81
CA VAL A 45 -36.14 -3.39 5.15
C VAL A 45 -36.25 -4.62 4.24
N VAL A 46 -36.90 -5.69 4.70
CA VAL A 46 -37.18 -6.88 3.87
C VAL A 46 -38.05 -6.50 2.66
N SER A 47 -39.08 -5.69 2.86
CA SER A 47 -39.91 -5.18 1.76
C SER A 47 -39.08 -4.41 0.73
N PHE A 48 -38.18 -3.53 1.16
CA PHE A 48 -37.27 -2.81 0.26
C PHE A 48 -36.32 -3.73 -0.53
N TRP A 49 -35.90 -4.85 0.06
CA TRP A 49 -35.10 -5.85 -0.64
C TRP A 49 -35.91 -6.57 -1.72
N GLU A 50 -37.16 -6.94 -1.41
CA GLU A 50 -38.07 -7.59 -2.36
C GLU A 50 -38.49 -6.65 -3.51
N THR A 51 -38.75 -5.37 -3.23
CA THR A 51 -39.09 -4.39 -4.29
C THR A 51 -37.86 -3.97 -5.11
N GLY A 52 -36.66 -4.08 -4.51
CA GLY A 52 -35.39 -3.64 -5.07
C GLY A 52 -35.08 -2.16 -4.80
N GLU A 53 -35.84 -1.49 -3.93
CA GLU A 53 -35.60 -0.11 -3.50
C GLU A 53 -34.28 0.04 -2.72
N ARG A 54 -33.91 -0.99 -1.94
CA ARG A 54 -32.65 -1.03 -1.20
C ARG A 54 -31.94 -2.35 -1.45
N LYS A 55 -30.61 -2.33 -1.58
CA LYS A 55 -29.78 -3.53 -1.65
C LYS A 55 -29.12 -3.78 -0.30
N ILE A 56 -28.87 -5.06 0.01
CA ILE A 56 -27.99 -5.42 1.12
C ILE A 56 -26.57 -4.96 0.75
N ALA A 57 -25.88 -4.31 1.68
CA ALA A 57 -24.54 -3.80 1.41
C ALA A 57 -23.56 -4.95 1.15
N TYR A 58 -22.67 -4.81 0.15
CA TYR A 58 -21.68 -5.86 -0.17
C TYR A 58 -20.75 -6.21 1.00
N THR A 59 -20.55 -5.27 1.92
CA THR A 59 -19.76 -5.46 3.14
C THR A 59 -20.52 -6.19 4.23
N ASP A 60 -21.85 -6.26 4.15
CA ASP A 60 -22.71 -6.89 5.15
C ASP A 60 -22.99 -8.36 4.78
N ARG A 61 -21.90 -9.13 4.73
CA ARG A 61 -21.94 -10.55 4.38
C ARG A 61 -22.70 -11.38 5.42
N VAL A 62 -22.67 -10.96 6.68
CA VAL A 62 -23.38 -11.62 7.79
C VAL A 62 -24.88 -11.63 7.55
N THR A 63 -25.46 -10.49 7.13
CA THR A 63 -26.89 -10.40 6.79
C THR A 63 -27.26 -11.32 5.61
N LEU A 64 -26.41 -11.39 4.57
CA LEU A 64 -26.66 -12.27 3.41
C LEU A 64 -26.62 -13.76 3.79
N VAL A 65 -25.63 -14.17 4.58
CA VAL A 65 -25.48 -15.55 5.04
C VAL A 65 -26.63 -15.93 5.98
N CYS A 66 -27.03 -15.03 6.88
CA CYS A 66 -28.17 -15.24 7.77
C CYS A 66 -29.48 -15.36 6.99
N LEU A 67 -29.69 -14.52 5.97
CA LEU A 67 -30.85 -14.60 5.08
C LEU A 67 -30.96 -15.99 4.42
N ILE A 68 -29.87 -16.47 3.84
CA ILE A 68 -29.84 -17.78 3.18
C ILE A 68 -30.05 -18.89 4.20
N ARG A 69 -29.43 -18.80 5.38
CA ARG A 69 -29.60 -19.77 6.46
C ARG A 69 -31.07 -19.90 6.88
N VAL A 70 -31.74 -18.78 7.17
CA VAL A 70 -33.16 -18.77 7.58
C VAL A 70 -34.06 -19.34 6.47
N LEU A 71 -33.79 -18.98 5.21
CA LEU A 71 -34.53 -19.53 4.07
C LEU A 71 -34.28 -21.03 3.91
N HIS A 72 -33.07 -21.54 4.16
CA HIS A 72 -32.75 -22.95 4.07
C HIS A 72 -33.34 -23.77 5.22
N GLU A 73 -33.14 -23.34 6.48
CA GLU A 73 -33.61 -24.00 7.70
C GLU A 73 -35.12 -24.25 7.70
N HIS A 74 -35.87 -23.40 6.99
CA HIS A 74 -37.33 -23.46 6.91
C HIS A 74 -37.85 -23.85 5.50
N GLY A 75 -37.00 -24.44 4.66
CA GLY A 75 -37.39 -25.09 3.40
C GLY A 75 -37.72 -24.17 2.23
N GLY A 76 -37.30 -22.90 2.28
CA GLY A 76 -37.40 -21.98 1.15
C GLY A 76 -36.33 -22.20 0.07
N ILE A 77 -35.13 -22.63 0.47
CA ILE A 77 -33.99 -22.96 -0.40
C ILE A 77 -33.56 -24.38 -0.05
N GLU A 78 -33.57 -25.29 -1.02
CA GLU A 78 -33.22 -26.71 -0.78
C GLU A 78 -31.77 -27.00 -1.17
N LYS A 79 -31.30 -26.38 -2.26
CA LYS A 79 -30.01 -26.68 -2.88
C LYS A 79 -29.01 -25.54 -2.79
N LEU A 80 -27.73 -25.87 -2.81
CA LEU A 80 -26.65 -24.88 -2.85
C LEU A 80 -26.71 -24.00 -4.13
N GLU A 81 -27.16 -24.59 -5.24
CA GLU A 81 -27.34 -23.89 -6.51
C GLU A 81 -28.36 -22.76 -6.41
N GLU A 82 -29.49 -22.99 -5.73
CA GLU A 82 -30.54 -21.99 -5.51
C GLU A 82 -30.04 -20.81 -4.65
N ALA A 83 -29.26 -21.11 -3.60
CA ALA A 83 -28.61 -20.10 -2.77
C ALA A 83 -27.63 -19.24 -3.58
N ASN A 84 -26.80 -19.87 -4.41
CA ASN A 84 -25.85 -19.15 -5.25
C ASN A 84 -26.53 -18.37 -6.38
N ALA A 85 -27.64 -18.88 -6.93
CA ALA A 85 -28.47 -18.15 -7.90
C ALA A 85 -29.09 -16.89 -7.28
N LEU A 86 -29.61 -16.98 -6.05
CA LEU A 86 -30.08 -15.81 -5.30
C LEU A 86 -28.97 -14.77 -5.12
N LEU A 87 -27.78 -15.19 -4.69
CA LEU A 87 -26.63 -14.29 -4.53
C LEU A 87 -26.21 -13.64 -5.85
N GLN A 88 -26.14 -14.42 -6.92
CA GLN A 88 -25.75 -13.96 -8.25
C GLN A 88 -26.75 -12.93 -8.81
N ALA A 89 -28.05 -13.13 -8.62
CA ALA A 89 -29.08 -12.16 -8.99
C ALA A 89 -28.94 -10.82 -8.25
N GLY A 90 -28.32 -10.84 -7.06
CA GLY A 90 -27.94 -9.65 -6.29
C GLY A 90 -26.56 -9.08 -6.62
N LEU A 91 -25.81 -9.71 -7.53
CA LEU A 91 -24.40 -9.45 -7.83
C LEU A 91 -23.48 -9.65 -6.61
N TYR A 92 -23.85 -10.57 -5.72
CA TYR A 92 -23.05 -10.97 -4.58
C TYR A 92 -22.15 -12.16 -4.95
N ALA A 93 -21.02 -12.28 -4.26
CA ALA A 93 -20.15 -13.44 -4.41
C ALA A 93 -20.87 -14.72 -3.95
N PRO A 94 -20.62 -15.88 -4.58
CA PRO A 94 -21.18 -17.17 -4.15
C PRO A 94 -20.74 -17.51 -2.71
N LEU A 95 -21.42 -18.47 -2.07
CA LEU A 95 -21.07 -18.92 -0.73
C LEU A 95 -19.67 -19.57 -0.71
N THR A 96 -18.86 -19.19 0.27
CA THR A 96 -17.57 -19.83 0.54
C THR A 96 -17.78 -21.16 1.25
N GLN A 97 -16.79 -22.05 1.20
CA GLN A 97 -16.91 -23.38 1.83
C GLN A 97 -17.19 -23.29 3.34
N ALA A 98 -16.61 -22.31 4.04
CA ALA A 98 -16.88 -22.09 5.47
C ALA A 98 -18.32 -21.62 5.74
N GLU A 99 -18.87 -20.78 4.85
CA GLU A 99 -20.26 -20.33 4.95
C GLU A 99 -21.23 -21.48 4.63
N VAL A 100 -20.90 -22.32 3.63
CA VAL A 100 -21.65 -23.54 3.33
C VAL A 100 -21.68 -24.45 4.56
N SER A 101 -20.53 -24.69 5.21
CA SER A 101 -20.45 -25.46 6.47
C SER A 101 -21.34 -24.91 7.58
N ALA A 102 -21.40 -23.59 7.68
CA ALA A 102 -22.17 -22.90 8.73
C ALA A 102 -23.69 -22.91 8.46
N ILE A 103 -24.11 -23.05 7.20
CA ILE A 103 -25.53 -23.12 6.81
C ILE A 103 -26.03 -24.57 6.82
N SER A 104 -25.31 -25.48 6.16
CA SER A 104 -25.74 -26.87 6.02
C SER A 104 -24.57 -27.78 5.68
N SER A 105 -24.33 -28.76 6.55
CA SER A 105 -23.34 -29.80 6.28
C SER A 105 -23.73 -30.69 5.09
N ALA A 106 -25.02 -30.78 4.75
CA ALA A 106 -25.50 -31.59 3.62
C ALA A 106 -25.03 -31.06 2.26
N TRP A 107 -24.88 -29.73 2.12
CA TRP A 107 -24.40 -29.11 0.89
C TRP A 107 -22.91 -29.40 0.59
N HIS A 108 -22.14 -29.93 1.55
CA HIS A 108 -20.74 -30.29 1.31
C HIS A 108 -20.57 -31.46 0.36
N ALA A 109 -21.48 -32.44 0.39
CA ALA A 109 -21.42 -33.58 -0.51
C ALA A 109 -21.61 -33.15 -1.98
N GLU A 110 -22.40 -32.10 -2.20
CA GLU A 110 -22.71 -31.54 -3.52
C GLU A 110 -21.60 -30.59 -4.03
N ALA A 111 -20.94 -29.87 -3.12
CA ALA A 111 -19.85 -28.95 -3.46
C ALA A 111 -18.50 -29.62 -3.80
N ALA A 112 -18.38 -30.93 -3.60
CA ALA A 112 -17.14 -31.69 -3.78
C ALA A 112 -16.78 -31.96 -5.25
N ASP A 113 -17.66 -31.63 -6.20
CA ASP A 113 -17.34 -31.67 -7.63
C ASP A 113 -17.27 -30.25 -8.22
N PRO A 114 -16.17 -29.51 -7.98
CA PRO A 114 -15.96 -28.22 -8.62
C PRO A 114 -15.69 -28.47 -10.11
N SER A 115 -16.75 -28.50 -10.91
CA SER A 115 -16.60 -28.46 -12.36
C SER A 115 -15.65 -27.31 -12.72
N PRO A 116 -14.52 -27.56 -13.41
CA PRO A 116 -13.45 -26.59 -13.63
C PRO A 116 -13.86 -25.38 -14.49
N ILE A 117 -15.11 -25.35 -14.97
CA ILE A 117 -15.64 -24.37 -15.91
C ILE A 117 -15.83 -22.96 -15.29
N ASN A 118 -15.90 -22.81 -13.96
CA ASN A 118 -16.26 -21.52 -13.33
C ASN A 118 -15.11 -20.58 -12.92
N ARG A 119 -13.83 -20.97 -13.06
CA ARG A 119 -12.72 -20.06 -12.69
C ARG A 119 -12.26 -19.15 -13.83
N GLU A 120 -12.33 -19.60 -15.08
CA GLU A 120 -11.93 -18.77 -16.23
C GLU A 120 -13.01 -17.75 -16.64
N THR A 121 -14.28 -18.04 -16.37
CA THR A 121 -15.40 -17.12 -16.63
C THR A 121 -15.45 -15.95 -15.65
N HIS A 122 -14.81 -16.02 -14.47
CA HIS A 122 -14.91 -14.95 -13.49
C HIS A 122 -14.22 -13.66 -13.95
N LEU A 123 -13.05 -13.74 -14.59
CA LEU A 123 -12.36 -12.54 -15.09
C LEU A 123 -13.11 -11.94 -16.29
N GLY A 124 -13.56 -12.80 -17.21
CA GLY A 124 -14.40 -12.40 -18.35
C GLY A 124 -15.71 -11.75 -17.90
N PHE A 125 -16.39 -12.32 -16.90
CA PHE A 125 -17.63 -11.79 -16.33
C PHE A 125 -17.42 -10.48 -15.57
N VAL A 126 -16.31 -10.31 -14.84
CA VAL A 126 -15.99 -9.05 -14.15
C VAL A 126 -15.70 -7.94 -15.16
N VAL A 127 -14.90 -8.23 -16.19
CA VAL A 127 -14.59 -7.27 -17.26
C VAL A 127 -15.85 -6.96 -18.07
N TYR A 128 -16.64 -7.97 -18.44
CA TYR A 128 -17.90 -7.79 -19.15
C TYR A 128 -18.88 -6.94 -18.34
N ASN A 129 -19.10 -7.24 -17.06
CA ASN A 129 -20.01 -6.45 -16.23
C ASN A 129 -19.50 -5.02 -16.00
N TRP A 130 -18.19 -4.82 -15.95
CA TRP A 130 -17.61 -3.49 -15.86
C TRP A 130 -17.85 -2.70 -17.15
N LEU A 131 -17.58 -3.31 -18.32
CA LEU A 131 -17.84 -2.72 -19.64
C LEU A 131 -19.33 -2.48 -19.84
N GLU A 132 -20.19 -3.41 -19.46
CA GLU A 132 -21.64 -3.32 -19.49
C GLU A 132 -22.14 -2.15 -18.65
N ARG A 133 -21.58 -1.92 -17.45
CA ARG A 133 -21.93 -0.73 -16.65
C ARG A 133 -21.44 0.57 -17.27
N LEU A 134 -20.29 0.55 -17.95
CA LEU A 134 -19.68 1.72 -18.56
C LEU A 134 -20.43 2.14 -19.84
N PHE A 135 -20.80 1.16 -20.67
CA PHE A 135 -21.33 1.37 -22.01
C PHE A 135 -22.81 1.02 -22.17
N ARG A 136 -23.42 0.37 -21.16
CA ARG A 136 -24.83 -0.06 -21.16
C ARG A 136 -25.18 -0.85 -22.41
N TRP A 137 -24.46 -1.92 -22.73
CA TRP A 137 -24.75 -2.70 -23.95
C TRP A 137 -26.13 -3.38 -23.87
N SER A 138 -26.66 -3.61 -22.67
CA SER A 138 -28.04 -4.05 -22.45
C SER A 138 -29.10 -3.04 -22.91
N ASP A 139 -28.76 -1.76 -23.04
CA ASP A 139 -29.64 -0.71 -23.58
C ASP A 139 -29.50 -0.55 -25.10
N ALA A 140 -28.52 -1.18 -25.74
CA ALA A 140 -28.26 -1.02 -27.18
C ALA A 140 -29.36 -1.69 -28.02
N ASP A 141 -29.69 -1.15 -29.19
CA ASP A 141 -30.62 -1.81 -30.11
C ASP A 141 -30.08 -3.17 -30.57
N GLU A 142 -30.98 -4.09 -30.95
CA GLU A 142 -30.61 -5.46 -31.34
C GLU A 142 -29.58 -5.49 -32.48
N HIS A 143 -29.70 -4.58 -33.46
CA HIS A 143 -28.71 -4.40 -34.54
C HIS A 143 -27.33 -3.93 -34.05
N ALA A 144 -27.29 -3.14 -32.96
CA ALA A 144 -26.02 -2.71 -32.37
C ALA A 144 -25.35 -3.84 -31.59
N ARG A 145 -26.12 -4.77 -30.99
CA ARG A 145 -25.58 -5.92 -30.26
C ARG A 145 -25.05 -7.04 -31.17
N THR A 146 -25.65 -7.22 -32.34
CA THR A 146 -25.30 -8.34 -33.25
C THR A 146 -24.02 -8.09 -34.05
N SER A 147 -23.49 -6.86 -34.07
CA SER A 147 -22.27 -6.51 -34.81
C SER A 147 -21.23 -5.81 -33.93
N TRP A 148 -19.95 -6.16 -34.12
CA TRP A 148 -18.83 -5.49 -33.43
C TRP A 148 -18.77 -3.99 -33.74
N ALA A 149 -19.06 -3.60 -34.98
CA ALA A 149 -19.13 -2.20 -35.38
C ALA A 149 -20.27 -1.47 -34.66
N GLY A 150 -21.46 -2.08 -34.58
CA GLY A 150 -22.60 -1.54 -33.85
C GLY A 150 -22.30 -1.35 -32.35
N MET A 151 -21.69 -2.36 -31.71
CA MET A 151 -21.28 -2.27 -30.31
C MET A 151 -20.24 -1.16 -30.09
N PHE A 152 -19.28 -1.01 -31.00
CA PHE A 152 -18.28 0.05 -30.91
C PHE A 152 -18.91 1.45 -31.04
N ILE A 153 -19.76 1.65 -32.05
CA ILE A 153 -20.47 2.92 -32.26
C ILE A 153 -21.37 3.24 -31.07
N TRP A 154 -22.12 2.26 -30.56
CA TRP A 154 -22.95 2.45 -29.37
C TRP A 154 -22.11 2.79 -28.14
N SER A 155 -21.01 2.09 -27.91
CA SER A 155 -20.10 2.36 -26.79
C SER A 155 -19.56 3.79 -26.84
N PHE A 156 -19.19 4.24 -28.04
CA PHE A 156 -18.73 5.61 -28.26
C PHE A 156 -19.84 6.63 -28.06
N ALA A 157 -21.04 6.37 -28.60
CA ALA A 157 -22.21 7.22 -28.43
C ALA A 157 -22.65 7.30 -26.96
N ALA A 158 -22.68 6.18 -26.24
CA ALA A 158 -22.98 6.13 -24.81
C ALA A 158 -21.96 6.95 -24.00
N LEU A 159 -20.67 6.84 -24.34
CA LEU A 159 -19.62 7.64 -23.72
C LEU A 159 -19.84 9.15 -24.00
N LEU A 160 -20.09 9.52 -25.25
CA LEU A 160 -20.32 10.90 -25.68
C LEU A 160 -21.59 11.50 -25.07
N ASN A 161 -22.70 10.75 -25.03
CA ASN A 161 -23.96 11.17 -24.44
C ASN A 161 -23.84 11.41 -22.92
N HIS A 162 -22.82 10.80 -22.28
CA HIS A 162 -22.49 11.04 -20.89
C HIS A 162 -21.50 12.18 -20.66
N LEU A 163 -20.92 12.78 -21.71
CA LEU A 163 -20.05 13.95 -21.61
C LEU A 163 -20.89 15.22 -21.43
N THR A 164 -21.27 15.49 -20.18
CA THR A 164 -21.65 16.86 -19.81
C THR A 164 -20.42 17.79 -19.97
N PRO A 165 -20.60 19.10 -20.20
CA PRO A 165 -19.47 20.04 -20.31
C PRO A 165 -18.49 19.95 -19.13
N GLN A 166 -19.01 19.71 -17.92
CA GLN A 166 -18.21 19.49 -16.72
C GLN A 166 -17.39 18.20 -16.79
N ARG A 167 -17.99 17.09 -17.24
CA ARG A 167 -17.28 15.80 -17.40
C ARG A 167 -16.25 15.87 -18.54
N PHE A 168 -16.55 16.61 -19.60
CA PHE A 168 -15.60 16.87 -20.67
C PHE A 168 -14.39 17.67 -20.18
N LEU A 169 -14.61 18.72 -19.38
CA LEU A 169 -13.51 19.46 -18.75
C LEU A 169 -12.66 18.56 -17.84
N VAL A 170 -13.29 17.67 -17.05
CA VAL A 170 -12.58 16.68 -16.23
C VAL A 170 -11.77 15.71 -17.10
N LEU A 171 -12.32 15.26 -18.23
CA LEU A 171 -11.62 14.41 -19.20
C LEU A 171 -10.38 15.12 -19.78
N LEU A 172 -10.52 16.40 -20.17
CA LEU A 172 -9.40 17.21 -20.67
C LEU A 172 -8.32 17.39 -19.61
N LEU A 173 -8.71 17.72 -18.37
CA LEU A 173 -7.77 17.84 -17.25
C LEU A 173 -7.07 16.52 -16.94
N GLY A 174 -7.81 15.40 -16.97
CA GLY A 174 -7.24 14.06 -16.79
C GLY A 174 -6.25 13.70 -17.90
N SER A 175 -6.57 14.05 -19.16
CA SER A 175 -5.70 13.84 -20.31
C SER A 175 -4.43 14.68 -20.23
N LEU A 176 -4.56 15.96 -19.85
CA LEU A 176 -3.41 16.84 -19.61
C LEU A 176 -2.53 16.29 -18.49
N LEU A 177 -3.13 15.85 -17.38
CA LEU A 177 -2.39 15.28 -16.26
C LEU A 177 -1.66 14.00 -16.66
N TRP A 178 -2.26 13.16 -17.52
CA TRP A 178 -1.61 11.99 -18.08
C TRP A 178 -0.42 12.34 -18.99
N VAL A 179 -0.54 13.37 -19.84
CA VAL A 179 0.58 13.83 -20.66
C VAL A 179 1.73 14.32 -19.77
N ILE A 180 1.43 15.10 -18.73
CA ILE A 180 2.41 15.57 -17.76
C ILE A 180 3.06 14.38 -17.04
N ALA A 181 2.26 13.44 -16.50
CA ALA A 181 2.78 12.27 -15.81
C ALA A 181 3.64 11.39 -16.71
N SER A 182 3.23 11.19 -17.97
CA SER A 182 4.00 10.46 -18.97
C SER A 182 5.33 11.14 -19.23
N TRP A 183 5.35 12.46 -19.44
CA TRP A 183 6.58 13.21 -19.67
C TRP A 183 7.55 13.17 -18.47
N ILE A 184 7.00 13.19 -17.26
CA ILE A 184 7.79 13.17 -16.03
C ILE A 184 8.32 11.76 -15.69
N LEU A 185 7.48 10.73 -15.76
CA LEU A 185 7.82 9.39 -15.30
C LEU A 185 8.56 8.57 -16.36
N THR A 186 8.24 8.70 -17.65
CA THR A 186 8.82 7.81 -18.67
C THR A 186 10.35 7.81 -18.75
N PRO A 187 11.08 8.92 -18.53
CA PRO A 187 12.54 8.89 -18.56
C PRO A 187 13.14 7.89 -17.56
N ILE A 188 12.59 7.77 -16.35
CA ILE A 188 13.11 6.84 -15.34
C ILE A 188 12.68 5.38 -15.59
N LEU A 189 11.66 5.16 -16.42
CA LEU A 189 11.14 3.83 -16.76
C LEU A 189 11.86 3.21 -17.98
N GLN A 190 12.62 4.01 -18.73
CA GLN A 190 13.39 3.56 -19.89
C GLN A 190 14.76 3.04 -19.44
N TRP A 191 14.78 1.90 -18.74
CA TRP A 191 16.03 1.24 -18.37
C TRP A 191 16.61 0.43 -19.54
N PRO A 192 17.94 0.41 -19.72
CA PRO A 192 18.95 1.18 -18.98
C PRO A 192 19.03 2.65 -19.44
N LEU A 193 19.53 3.52 -18.56
CA LEU A 193 19.83 4.93 -18.81
C LEU A 193 21.27 5.08 -19.34
N ASP A 194 21.41 5.59 -20.57
CA ASP A 194 22.66 5.54 -21.34
C ASP A 194 23.81 6.37 -20.77
N SER A 195 23.51 7.49 -20.11
CA SER A 195 24.55 8.42 -19.61
C SER A 195 24.24 8.95 -18.21
N ALA A 196 25.27 9.46 -17.53
CA ALA A 196 25.12 10.08 -16.21
C ALA A 196 24.18 11.29 -16.25
N GLU A 197 24.22 12.08 -17.32
CA GLU A 197 23.35 13.24 -17.53
C GLU A 197 21.89 12.83 -17.72
N VAL A 198 21.63 11.83 -18.57
CA VAL A 198 20.28 11.28 -18.79
C VAL A 198 19.72 10.72 -17.49
N ARG A 199 20.55 10.00 -16.72
CA ARG A 199 20.20 9.48 -15.41
C ARG A 199 19.86 10.58 -14.41
N LEU A 200 20.69 11.63 -14.31
CA LEU A 200 20.42 12.76 -13.42
C LEU A 200 19.10 13.44 -13.79
N ALA A 201 18.88 13.71 -15.08
CA ALA A 201 17.65 14.32 -15.57
C ALA A 201 16.42 13.44 -15.30
N ALA A 202 16.52 12.13 -15.50
CA ALA A 202 15.45 11.18 -15.22
C ALA A 202 15.10 11.15 -13.72
N VAL A 203 16.11 11.12 -12.85
CA VAL A 203 15.93 11.16 -11.40
C VAL A 203 15.31 12.48 -10.95
N GLN A 204 15.80 13.63 -11.45
CA GLN A 204 15.24 14.94 -11.12
C GLN A 204 13.77 15.04 -11.52
N ARG A 205 13.41 14.57 -12.73
CA ARG A 205 12.02 14.53 -13.18
C ARG A 205 11.19 13.60 -12.29
N PHE A 206 11.68 12.41 -11.97
CA PHE A 206 10.99 11.48 -11.09
C PHE A 206 10.69 12.10 -9.71
N VAL A 207 11.68 12.75 -9.08
CA VAL A 207 11.51 13.45 -7.81
C VAL A 207 10.54 14.63 -7.96
N LEU A 208 10.57 15.37 -9.07
CA LEU A 208 9.60 16.43 -9.33
C LEU A 208 8.17 15.87 -9.43
N GLY A 209 7.99 14.77 -10.17
CA GLY A 209 6.71 14.07 -10.31
C GLY A 209 6.15 13.57 -8.99
N TRP A 210 7.03 13.11 -8.10
CA TRP A 210 6.71 12.65 -6.75
C TRP A 210 5.95 13.67 -5.91
N TYR A 211 6.15 14.96 -6.17
CA TYR A 211 5.50 16.06 -5.46
C TYR A 211 4.41 16.74 -6.27
N VAL A 212 4.71 17.05 -7.54
CA VAL A 212 3.83 17.86 -8.39
C VAL A 212 2.56 17.09 -8.77
N LEU A 213 2.67 15.80 -9.13
CA LEU A 213 1.51 15.04 -9.59
C LEU A 213 0.49 14.78 -8.47
N PRO A 214 0.89 14.39 -7.24
CA PRO A 214 -0.02 14.34 -6.10
C PRO A 214 -0.69 15.66 -5.76
N LEU A 215 0.04 16.78 -5.89
CA LEU A 215 -0.49 18.12 -5.65
C LEU A 215 -1.59 18.46 -6.66
N LEU A 216 -1.33 18.24 -7.95
CA LEU A 216 -2.31 18.45 -9.02
C LEU A 216 -3.52 17.53 -8.84
N LEU A 217 -3.31 16.26 -8.50
CA LEU A 217 -4.39 15.32 -8.18
C LEU A 217 -5.27 15.85 -7.04
N ALA A 218 -4.68 16.34 -5.95
CA ALA A 218 -5.41 16.87 -4.82
C ALA A 218 -6.26 18.12 -5.16
N LEU A 219 -5.78 18.95 -6.09
CA LEU A 219 -6.49 20.12 -6.58
C LEU A 219 -7.72 19.73 -7.41
N PHE A 220 -7.57 18.78 -8.34
CA PHE A 220 -8.63 18.43 -9.30
C PHE A 220 -9.58 17.32 -8.82
N THR A 221 -9.19 16.56 -7.80
CA THR A 221 -10.00 15.42 -7.33
C THR A 221 -11.03 15.89 -6.29
N PRO A 222 -12.34 15.72 -6.52
CA PRO A 222 -13.33 15.93 -5.47
C PRO A 222 -13.23 14.82 -4.42
N ALA A 223 -13.48 15.16 -3.15
CA ALA A 223 -13.65 14.14 -2.12
C ALA A 223 -14.97 13.39 -2.33
N ASP A 224 -15.03 12.11 -1.98
CA ASP A 224 -16.30 11.38 -1.95
C ASP A 224 -17.30 12.06 -0.99
N SER A 225 -18.59 11.88 -1.26
CA SER A 225 -19.69 12.66 -0.65
C SER A 225 -20.29 12.15 0.67
N PRO A 226 -19.58 11.57 1.67
CA PRO A 226 -20.11 11.59 3.04
C PRO A 226 -20.14 13.01 3.63
N THR A 227 -19.42 13.96 3.03
CA THR A 227 -19.30 15.35 3.52
C THR A 227 -20.59 16.15 3.46
N ALA A 228 -21.53 15.81 2.56
CA ALA A 228 -22.82 16.49 2.46
C ALA A 228 -23.73 16.25 3.68
N SER A 229 -23.53 15.13 4.38
CA SER A 229 -24.25 14.77 5.60
C SER A 229 -23.49 15.13 6.89
N LEU A 230 -22.32 15.77 6.79
CA LEU A 230 -21.58 16.14 7.99
C LEU A 230 -22.20 17.39 8.63
N PRO A 231 -22.48 17.34 9.95
CA PRO A 231 -23.13 18.45 10.65
C PRO A 231 -22.27 19.73 10.70
N GLN A 232 -20.97 19.61 10.39
CA GLN A 232 -20.06 20.75 10.27
C GLN A 232 -19.28 20.62 8.96
N GLN A 233 -19.35 21.66 8.13
CA GLN A 233 -18.52 21.72 6.92
C GLN A 233 -17.05 21.76 7.34
N PRO A 234 -16.24 20.75 7.00
CA PRO A 234 -14.84 20.74 7.37
C PRO A 234 -14.12 21.89 6.66
N ALA A 235 -13.14 22.49 7.34
CA ALA A 235 -12.32 23.54 6.75
C ALA A 235 -11.72 23.04 5.43
N GLN A 236 -11.88 23.82 4.35
CA GLN A 236 -11.41 23.46 3.01
C GLN A 236 -9.91 23.07 3.00
N LYS A 237 -9.11 23.69 3.88
CA LYS A 237 -7.69 23.37 4.09
C LYS A 237 -7.48 21.93 4.56
N THR A 238 -8.29 21.45 5.51
CA THR A 238 -8.21 20.08 6.04
C THR A 238 -8.60 19.06 4.98
N LEU A 239 -9.67 19.33 4.22
CA LEU A 239 -10.07 18.48 3.09
C LEU A 239 -8.97 18.43 2.02
N PHE A 240 -8.37 19.56 1.67
CA PHE A 240 -7.26 19.60 0.74
C PHE A 240 -6.05 18.81 1.27
N GLY A 241 -5.67 19.00 2.53
CA GLY A 241 -4.58 18.27 3.16
C GLY A 241 -4.77 16.75 3.11
N LEU A 242 -5.96 16.26 3.44
CA LEU A 242 -6.26 14.82 3.36
C LEU A 242 -6.27 14.30 1.91
N ARG A 243 -6.78 15.08 0.94
CA ARG A 243 -6.70 14.73 -0.49
C ARG A 243 -5.25 14.65 -0.96
N PHE A 244 -4.41 15.61 -0.53
CA PHE A 244 -3.00 15.62 -0.86
C PHE A 244 -2.26 14.43 -0.26
N ILE A 245 -2.49 14.11 1.01
CA ILE A 245 -1.90 12.93 1.67
C ILE A 245 -2.34 11.64 0.96
N GLY A 246 -3.64 11.49 0.69
CA GLY A 246 -4.17 10.35 -0.05
C GLY A 246 -3.53 10.22 -1.43
N GLY A 247 -3.50 11.31 -2.20
CA GLY A 247 -2.88 11.36 -3.53
C GLY A 247 -1.39 11.05 -3.49
N LEU A 248 -0.66 11.59 -2.51
CA LEU A 248 0.78 11.38 -2.31
C LEU A 248 1.09 9.91 -2.05
N VAL A 249 0.34 9.26 -1.15
CA VAL A 249 0.53 7.84 -0.84
C VAL A 249 0.18 6.96 -2.03
N GLY A 250 -1.00 7.14 -2.63
CA GLY A 250 -1.48 6.30 -3.73
C GLY A 250 -0.63 6.43 -4.99
N PHE A 251 -0.35 7.67 -5.41
CA PHE A 251 0.46 7.92 -6.60
C PHE A 251 1.88 7.37 -6.45
N ASN A 252 2.57 7.69 -5.36
CA ASN A 252 3.98 7.30 -5.18
C ASN A 252 4.13 5.78 -4.99
N THR A 253 3.18 5.12 -4.33
CA THR A 253 3.17 3.66 -4.21
C THR A 253 3.08 3.01 -5.60
N ALA A 254 2.15 3.46 -6.44
CA ALA A 254 2.02 2.94 -7.80
C ALA A 254 3.19 3.33 -8.71
N ALA A 255 3.77 4.52 -8.54
CA ALA A 255 4.95 4.95 -9.28
C ALA A 255 6.18 4.07 -8.96
N LEU A 256 6.36 3.72 -7.68
CA LEU A 256 7.38 2.75 -7.26
C LEU A 256 7.10 1.36 -7.84
N MET A 257 5.87 0.87 -7.80
CA MET A 257 5.50 -0.40 -8.43
C MET A 257 5.83 -0.41 -9.92
N LEU A 258 5.54 0.70 -10.61
CA LEU A 258 5.84 0.85 -12.03
C LEU A 258 7.35 0.88 -12.30
N LEU A 259 8.13 1.52 -11.44
CA LEU A 259 9.59 1.49 -11.50
C LEU A 259 10.14 0.07 -11.29
N PHE A 260 9.63 -0.67 -10.31
CA PHE A 260 10.03 -2.07 -10.10
C PHE A 260 9.64 -2.96 -11.28
N LEU A 261 8.48 -2.72 -11.90
CA LEU A 261 8.07 -3.41 -13.12
C LEU A 261 9.02 -3.10 -14.28
N ALA A 262 9.43 -1.85 -14.46
CA ALA A 262 10.41 -1.46 -15.49
C ALA A 262 11.78 -2.11 -15.26
N LEU A 263 12.23 -2.19 -14.00
CA LEU A 263 13.46 -2.91 -13.65
C LEU A 263 13.33 -4.41 -13.94
N GLY A 264 12.22 -5.04 -13.54
CA GLY A 264 11.95 -6.46 -13.83
C GLY A 264 11.90 -6.75 -15.33
N TRP A 265 11.27 -5.87 -16.10
CA TRP A 265 11.20 -5.94 -17.57
C TRP A 265 12.61 -5.92 -18.18
N TYR A 266 13.46 -5.01 -17.71
CA TYR A 266 14.87 -4.95 -18.11
C TYR A 266 15.63 -6.23 -17.75
N TYR A 267 15.47 -6.79 -16.56
CA TYR A 267 16.20 -8.01 -16.15
C TYR A 267 15.80 -9.27 -16.92
N VAL A 268 14.57 -9.33 -17.41
CA VAL A 268 14.10 -10.43 -18.27
C VAL A 268 14.57 -10.21 -19.73
N SER A 269 15.39 -9.18 -19.98
CA SER A 269 15.96 -8.83 -21.29
C SER A 269 14.89 -8.54 -22.34
N LEU A 270 13.74 -8.00 -21.92
CA LEU A 270 12.67 -7.61 -22.83
C LEU A 270 12.95 -6.21 -23.41
N PRO A 271 12.62 -5.96 -24.69
CA PRO A 271 12.89 -4.68 -25.34
C PRO A 271 12.07 -3.55 -24.69
N PRO A 272 12.59 -2.31 -24.63
CA PRO A 272 11.89 -1.20 -23.99
C PRO A 272 10.57 -0.88 -24.72
N LEU A 273 9.47 -0.83 -23.96
CA LEU A 273 8.14 -0.51 -24.49
C LEU A 273 7.85 0.99 -24.37
N TYR A 274 8.29 1.79 -25.34
CA TYR A 274 8.12 3.24 -25.29
C TYR A 274 6.67 3.70 -25.04
N TRP A 275 5.74 3.20 -25.85
CA TRP A 275 4.31 3.49 -25.68
C TRP A 275 3.71 2.74 -24.49
N GLY A 276 4.22 1.55 -24.17
CA GLY A 276 3.79 0.78 -23.01
C GLY A 276 3.99 1.56 -21.70
N TRP A 277 5.17 2.18 -21.51
CA TRP A 277 5.46 2.97 -20.32
C TRP A 277 4.64 4.27 -20.24
N ARG A 278 4.37 4.91 -21.39
CA ARG A 278 3.49 6.08 -21.46
C ARG A 278 2.06 5.73 -21.04
N SER A 279 1.52 4.64 -21.54
CA SER A 279 0.20 4.16 -21.13
C SER A 279 0.19 3.70 -19.67
N ALA A 280 1.25 3.04 -19.21
CA ALA A 280 1.37 2.59 -17.83
C ALA A 280 1.46 3.75 -16.81
N ALA A 281 1.88 4.95 -17.22
CA ALA A 281 1.83 6.15 -16.38
C ALA A 281 0.40 6.55 -15.95
N LEU A 282 -0.65 6.00 -16.59
CA LEU A 282 -2.03 6.12 -16.09
C LEU A 282 -2.22 5.42 -14.75
N PHE A 283 -1.51 4.32 -14.48
CA PHE A 283 -1.72 3.53 -13.27
C PHE A 283 -1.43 4.33 -11.98
N PRO A 284 -0.29 5.03 -11.83
CA PRO A 284 -0.06 5.94 -10.72
C PRO A 284 -1.10 7.04 -10.57
N LEU A 285 -1.55 7.64 -11.67
CA LEU A 285 -2.58 8.67 -11.65
C LEU A 285 -3.93 8.14 -11.17
N LEU A 286 -4.35 6.97 -11.66
CA LEU A 286 -5.60 6.32 -11.25
C LEU A 286 -5.57 5.97 -9.76
N LEU A 287 -4.48 5.37 -9.27
CA LEU A 287 -4.37 5.03 -7.86
C LEU A 287 -4.35 6.28 -6.98
N GLY A 288 -3.57 7.29 -7.37
CA GLY A 288 -3.53 8.58 -6.68
C GLY A 288 -4.87 9.31 -6.68
N TYR A 289 -5.63 9.26 -7.78
CA TYR A 289 -7.00 9.81 -7.85
C TYR A 289 -7.94 9.09 -6.87
N VAL A 290 -7.94 7.75 -6.88
CA VAL A 290 -8.80 6.94 -6.00
C VAL A 290 -8.50 7.21 -4.53
N THR A 291 -7.22 7.24 -4.16
CA THR A 291 -6.82 7.49 -2.76
C THR A 291 -7.08 8.94 -2.36
N ALA A 292 -6.76 9.94 -3.19
CA ALA A 292 -7.10 11.33 -2.92
C ALA A 292 -8.60 11.52 -2.67
N ARG A 293 -9.44 10.86 -3.45
CA ARG A 293 -10.90 10.90 -3.33
C ARG A 293 -11.42 10.22 -2.05
N ARG A 294 -10.85 9.07 -1.68
CA ARG A 294 -11.30 8.23 -0.55
C ARG A 294 -10.77 8.66 0.81
N THR A 295 -9.52 9.12 0.91
CA THR A 295 -8.87 9.42 2.20
C THR A 295 -9.69 10.36 3.09
N PRO A 296 -10.32 11.45 2.59
CA PRO A 296 -11.18 12.29 3.43
C PRO A 296 -12.42 11.55 3.97
N ALA A 297 -13.05 10.71 3.15
CA ALA A 297 -14.23 9.94 3.52
C ALA A 297 -13.90 8.85 4.56
N ASP A 298 -12.79 8.15 4.37
CA ASP A 298 -12.33 7.13 5.32
C ASP A 298 -11.88 7.76 6.64
N ASN A 299 -11.22 8.92 6.59
CA ASN A 299 -10.87 9.67 7.78
C ASN A 299 -12.12 10.11 8.56
N ALA A 300 -13.16 10.64 7.88
CA ALA A 300 -14.43 11.00 8.50
C ALA A 300 -15.09 9.79 9.17
N ARG A 301 -15.12 8.63 8.49
CA ARG A 301 -15.68 7.39 9.05
C ARG A 301 -14.95 6.94 10.31
N ARG A 302 -13.62 7.07 10.36
CA ARG A 302 -12.81 6.69 11.52
C ARG A 302 -13.01 7.62 12.73
N HIS A 303 -13.38 8.88 12.49
CA HIS A 303 -13.52 9.90 13.53
C HIS A 303 -14.98 10.36 13.70
N ASN A 304 -15.94 9.43 13.57
CA ASN A 304 -17.37 9.68 13.82
C ASN A 304 -17.94 10.90 13.07
N GLY A 305 -17.52 11.08 11.82
CA GLY A 305 -17.93 12.19 10.95
C GLY A 305 -17.04 13.43 11.04
N VAL A 306 -16.12 13.54 12.00
CA VAL A 306 -15.24 14.70 12.09
C VAL A 306 -14.03 14.52 11.17
N VAL A 307 -13.87 15.39 10.18
CA VAL A 307 -12.70 15.36 9.28
C VAL A 307 -11.53 16.07 9.98
N THR A 308 -10.51 15.32 10.37
CA THR A 308 -9.30 15.86 11.03
C THR A 308 -8.04 15.19 10.51
N ILE A 309 -6.94 15.93 10.41
CA ILE A 309 -5.64 15.32 10.07
C ILE A 309 -5.12 14.61 11.34
N SER A 310 -5.08 13.29 11.30
CA SER A 310 -4.56 12.49 12.42
C SER A 310 -3.03 12.51 12.46
N ALA A 311 -2.43 12.11 13.59
CA ALA A 311 -0.98 11.96 13.69
C ALA A 311 -0.42 10.95 12.65
N THR A 312 -1.20 9.92 12.32
CA THR A 312 -0.86 8.93 11.29
C THR A 312 -0.80 9.57 9.90
N ASP A 313 -1.75 10.46 9.58
CA ASP A 313 -1.76 11.17 8.30
C ASP A 313 -0.53 12.08 8.17
N SER A 314 -0.15 12.77 9.25
CA SER A 314 1.08 13.59 9.32
C SER A 314 2.35 12.75 9.17
N PHE A 315 2.38 11.54 9.73
CA PHE A 315 3.50 10.61 9.54
C PHE A 315 3.63 10.19 8.08
N PHE A 316 2.53 9.78 7.43
CA PHE A 316 2.55 9.40 6.01
C PHE A 316 2.95 10.58 5.12
N LEU A 317 2.48 11.79 5.43
CA LEU A 317 2.92 12.99 4.74
C LEU A 317 4.44 13.16 4.81
N ALA A 318 5.01 13.15 6.02
CA ALA A 318 6.46 13.31 6.21
C ALA A 318 7.26 12.17 5.55
N ALA A 319 6.84 10.93 5.75
CA ALA A 319 7.50 9.75 5.19
C ALA A 319 7.55 9.80 3.67
N PHE A 320 6.42 10.06 3.00
CA PHE A 320 6.38 10.12 1.54
C PHE A 320 7.01 11.39 0.98
N LEU A 321 7.00 12.51 1.71
CA LEU A 321 7.73 13.71 1.28
C LEU A 321 9.25 13.48 1.29
N LEU A 322 9.78 12.73 2.25
CA LEU A 322 11.21 12.40 2.32
C LEU A 322 11.59 11.24 1.41
N ALA A 323 10.67 10.30 1.15
CA ALA A 323 10.95 9.12 0.34
C ALA A 323 11.37 9.46 -1.10
N GLY A 324 10.77 10.47 -1.74
CA GLY A 324 11.07 10.82 -3.14
C GLY A 324 12.55 11.12 -3.38
N PRO A 325 13.16 12.09 -2.69
CA PRO A 325 14.59 12.42 -2.81
C PRO A 325 15.49 11.26 -2.41
N VAL A 326 15.11 10.51 -1.37
CA VAL A 326 15.88 9.33 -0.92
C VAL A 326 15.90 8.26 -2.00
N VAL A 327 14.75 7.94 -2.60
CA VAL A 327 14.63 6.98 -3.71
C VAL A 327 15.36 7.51 -4.95
N GLY A 328 15.21 8.78 -5.29
CA GLY A 328 15.90 9.39 -6.41
C GLY A 328 17.42 9.32 -6.26
N LEU A 329 17.94 9.70 -5.09
CA LEU A 329 19.36 9.61 -4.76
C LEU A 329 19.86 8.16 -4.79
N PHE A 330 19.07 7.23 -4.24
CA PHE A 330 19.36 5.80 -4.28
C PHE A 330 19.45 5.28 -5.72
N ILE A 331 18.53 5.66 -6.60
CA ILE A 331 18.58 5.27 -8.01
C ILE A 331 19.82 5.88 -8.69
N TYR A 332 20.12 7.15 -8.43
CA TYR A 332 21.26 7.84 -9.06
C TYR A 332 22.60 7.19 -8.67
N LEU A 333 22.85 7.03 -7.37
CA LEU A 333 24.10 6.48 -6.83
C LEU A 333 24.18 4.96 -7.02
N GLY A 334 23.06 4.26 -6.81
CA GLY A 334 22.95 2.81 -6.95
C GLY A 334 22.78 2.33 -8.39
N TYR A 335 22.72 3.22 -9.38
CA TYR A 335 22.41 2.88 -10.77
C TYR A 335 23.31 1.78 -11.34
N THR A 336 24.62 1.87 -11.12
CA THR A 336 25.58 0.88 -11.65
C THR A 336 25.36 -0.51 -11.06
N TYR A 337 24.80 -0.60 -9.86
CA TYR A 337 24.42 -1.87 -9.22
C TYR A 337 23.06 -2.35 -9.69
N LEU A 338 22.07 -1.44 -9.76
CA LEU A 338 20.74 -1.74 -10.27
C LEU A 338 20.77 -2.17 -11.75
N ALA A 339 21.66 -1.61 -12.57
CA ALA A 339 21.80 -2.02 -13.97
C ALA A 339 22.33 -3.47 -14.13
N GLN A 340 22.87 -4.07 -13.07
CA GLN A 340 23.37 -5.45 -13.12
C GLN A 340 22.22 -6.45 -12.90
N PRO A 341 21.96 -7.35 -13.87
CA PRO A 341 20.84 -8.29 -13.78
C PRO A 341 20.83 -9.13 -12.49
N GLY A 342 22.00 -9.57 -12.03
CA GLY A 342 22.13 -10.40 -10.83
C GLY A 342 21.70 -9.70 -9.53
N MET A 343 22.19 -8.48 -9.29
CA MET A 343 21.84 -7.72 -8.08
C MET A 343 20.38 -7.25 -8.12
N GLY A 344 19.96 -6.76 -9.28
CA GLY A 344 18.59 -6.33 -9.51
C GLY A 344 17.55 -7.41 -9.29
N THR A 345 17.79 -8.60 -9.83
CA THR A 345 16.92 -9.77 -9.64
C THR A 345 16.90 -10.19 -8.17
N SER A 346 18.05 -10.18 -7.49
CA SER A 346 18.12 -10.52 -6.07
C SER A 346 17.31 -9.55 -5.20
N LEU A 347 17.40 -8.25 -5.47
CA LEU A 347 16.59 -7.23 -4.77
C LEU A 347 15.09 -7.47 -4.99
N LEU A 348 14.68 -7.76 -6.23
CA LEU A 348 13.28 -8.07 -6.54
C LEU A 348 12.81 -9.33 -5.81
N LEU A 349 13.62 -10.40 -5.77
CA LEU A 349 13.29 -11.62 -5.05
C LEU A 349 13.14 -11.38 -3.55
N VAL A 350 13.98 -10.53 -2.95
CA VAL A 350 13.85 -10.13 -1.54
C VAL A 350 12.54 -9.38 -1.30
N LEU A 351 12.17 -8.43 -2.19
CA LEU A 351 10.92 -7.68 -2.08
C LEU A 351 9.68 -8.57 -2.27
N ILE A 352 9.73 -9.50 -3.23
CA ILE A 352 8.67 -10.50 -3.46
C ILE A 352 8.56 -11.41 -2.23
N GLY A 353 9.69 -11.88 -1.68
CA GLY A 353 9.74 -12.69 -0.47
C GLY A 353 9.11 -11.98 0.73
N LEU A 354 9.44 -10.70 0.94
CA LEU A 354 8.86 -9.87 2.01
C LEU A 354 7.35 -9.67 1.83
N SER A 355 6.90 -9.38 0.61
CA SER A 355 5.46 -9.17 0.33
C SER A 355 4.63 -10.45 0.42
N LEU A 356 5.14 -11.57 -0.08
CA LEU A 356 4.49 -12.88 0.07
C LEU A 356 4.46 -13.33 1.53
N TRP A 357 5.52 -13.03 2.28
CA TRP A 357 5.58 -13.35 3.70
C TRP A 357 4.55 -12.54 4.51
N GLU A 358 4.40 -11.23 4.25
CA GLU A 358 3.33 -10.40 4.84
C GLU A 358 1.93 -10.96 4.53
N ARG A 359 1.72 -11.40 3.28
CA ARG A 359 0.42 -11.93 2.82
C ARG A 359 0.02 -13.25 3.48
N GLN A 360 0.95 -14.03 4.02
CA GLN A 360 0.64 -15.35 4.57
C GLN A 360 -0.21 -15.31 5.85
N GLY A 361 -0.49 -14.14 6.44
CA GLY A 361 -1.48 -13.99 7.53
C GLY A 361 -1.19 -14.81 8.79
N ARG A 362 -0.06 -15.53 8.82
CA ARG A 362 0.45 -16.17 10.03
C ARG A 362 0.86 -15.04 10.94
N ARG A 363 0.40 -15.14 12.19
CA ARG A 363 0.61 -14.21 13.32
C ARG A 363 1.79 -13.26 13.08
N PRO A 364 1.64 -11.94 13.30
CA PRO A 364 2.74 -10.98 13.13
C PRO A 364 3.99 -11.61 13.74
N LEU A 365 5.10 -11.68 12.97
CA LEU A 365 6.33 -12.31 13.42
C LEU A 365 6.57 -11.89 14.87
N PRO A 366 6.96 -12.82 15.77
CA PRO A 366 7.39 -12.42 17.09
C PRO A 366 8.36 -11.26 16.90
N GLU A 367 8.08 -10.12 17.52
CA GLU A 367 8.81 -8.87 17.27
C GLU A 367 10.35 -9.03 17.28
N PRO A 368 10.98 -9.91 18.08
CA PRO A 368 12.41 -10.18 17.99
C PRO A 368 12.85 -10.71 16.62
N MET A 369 12.03 -11.53 15.96
CA MET A 369 12.31 -12.10 14.65
C MET A 369 12.09 -11.06 13.54
N LEU A 370 11.11 -10.17 13.67
CA LEU A 370 10.96 -9.01 12.76
C LEU A 370 12.19 -8.09 12.82
N ILE A 371 12.66 -7.79 14.04
CA ILE A 371 13.87 -7.01 14.30
C ILE A 371 15.11 -7.70 13.73
N THR A 372 15.22 -9.03 13.91
CA THR A 372 16.35 -9.80 13.39
C THR A 372 16.30 -9.87 11.86
N VAL A 373 15.13 -10.01 11.25
CA VAL A 373 14.99 -10.04 9.79
C VAL A 373 15.29 -8.67 9.18
N LEU A 374 14.67 -7.60 9.69
CA LEU A 374 14.85 -6.24 9.17
C LEU A 374 16.23 -5.63 9.51
N GLY A 375 16.71 -5.83 10.74
CA GLY A 375 17.93 -5.21 11.26
C GLY A 375 19.21 -6.01 11.04
N LEU A 376 19.12 -7.33 10.84
CA LEU A 376 20.29 -8.22 10.71
C LEU A 376 20.27 -8.96 9.37
N ALA A 377 19.20 -9.69 9.06
CA ALA A 377 19.17 -10.58 7.90
C ALA A 377 19.14 -9.83 6.56
N ILE A 378 18.37 -8.74 6.44
CA ILE A 378 18.33 -7.95 5.20
C ILE A 378 19.67 -7.24 4.94
N PRO A 379 20.29 -6.52 5.90
CA PRO A 379 21.61 -5.95 5.70
C PRO A 379 22.70 -6.99 5.40
N LEU A 380 22.69 -8.14 6.09
CA LEU A 380 23.63 -9.23 5.82
C LEU A 380 23.38 -9.92 4.48
N ALA A 381 22.13 -10.07 4.05
CA ALA A 381 21.81 -10.61 2.72
C ALA A 381 22.25 -9.64 1.62
N ILE A 382 22.00 -8.34 1.79
CA ILE A 382 22.49 -7.30 0.88
C ILE A 382 24.02 -7.33 0.83
N PHE A 383 24.70 -7.38 1.98
CA PHE A 383 26.15 -7.46 2.06
C PHE A 383 26.72 -8.76 1.46
N ALA A 384 26.11 -9.91 1.73
CA ALA A 384 26.52 -11.20 1.19
C ALA A 384 26.31 -11.28 -0.34
N LEU A 385 25.24 -10.67 -0.87
CA LEU A 385 25.06 -10.51 -2.31
C LEU A 385 26.13 -9.59 -2.91
N LEU A 386 26.46 -8.49 -2.25
CA LEU A 386 27.50 -7.56 -2.70
C LEU A 386 28.90 -8.20 -2.72
N ILE A 387 29.22 -9.03 -1.72
CA ILE A 387 30.49 -9.77 -1.65
C ILE A 387 30.50 -10.98 -2.58
N GLY A 388 29.44 -11.79 -2.59
CA GLY A 388 29.38 -13.05 -3.33
C GLY A 388 29.43 -12.90 -4.84
N PHE A 389 29.01 -11.74 -5.37
CA PHE A 389 29.15 -11.41 -6.80
C PHE A 389 30.45 -10.66 -7.15
N GLY A 390 31.27 -10.29 -6.16
CA GLY A 390 32.59 -9.69 -6.36
C GLY A 390 33.58 -10.58 -7.13
N PRO A 391 33.69 -11.89 -6.83
CA PRO A 391 34.60 -12.80 -7.53
C PRO A 391 34.20 -13.06 -8.99
N LEU A 392 32.89 -13.14 -9.29
CA LEU A 392 32.40 -13.35 -10.66
C LEU A 392 32.72 -12.15 -11.57
N ARG A 393 32.78 -10.93 -11.02
CA ARG A 393 33.17 -9.70 -11.75
C ARG A 393 34.62 -9.72 -12.24
N ALA A 394 35.55 -10.27 -11.45
CA ALA A 394 36.98 -10.28 -11.81
C ALA A 394 37.27 -11.08 -13.09
N THR A 395 36.42 -12.06 -13.41
CA THR A 395 36.52 -12.89 -14.62
C THR A 395 35.95 -12.24 -15.88
N PHE A 396 35.04 -11.26 -15.76
CA PHE A 396 34.32 -10.71 -16.92
C PHE A 396 34.59 -9.22 -17.20
N TRP A 397 35.27 -8.49 -16.31
CA TRP A 397 35.57 -7.07 -16.53
C TRP A 397 36.84 -6.66 -15.75
N PRO A 398 37.93 -6.19 -16.40
CA PRO A 398 39.09 -5.67 -15.67
C PRO A 398 38.71 -4.35 -14.97
N PRO A 399 39.20 -4.08 -13.75
CA PRO A 399 38.76 -2.91 -13.00
C PRO A 399 39.57 -1.66 -13.36
N PRO A 400 38.92 -0.54 -13.72
CA PRO A 400 39.46 0.77 -13.45
C PRO A 400 39.08 1.16 -12.01
N ASP A 401 40.09 1.34 -11.16
CA ASP A 401 40.07 2.06 -9.88
C ASP A 401 38.84 1.83 -8.97
N LEU A 402 38.79 0.66 -8.33
CA LEU A 402 37.68 0.20 -7.48
C LEU A 402 37.63 0.78 -6.06
N GLU A 403 38.63 1.54 -5.60
CA GLU A 403 38.68 2.03 -4.21
C GLU A 403 37.51 2.97 -3.86
N GLY A 404 37.00 3.73 -4.84
CA GLY A 404 35.84 4.62 -4.64
C GLY A 404 34.48 3.92 -4.59
N SER A 405 34.37 2.68 -5.07
CA SER A 405 33.08 1.99 -5.18
C SER A 405 32.64 1.33 -3.87
N TRP A 406 33.59 0.79 -3.11
CA TRP A 406 33.32 0.13 -1.82
C TRP A 406 32.86 1.11 -0.75
N THR A 407 33.49 2.27 -0.67
CA THR A 407 33.10 3.37 0.24
C THR A 407 31.65 3.81 0.01
N GLN A 408 31.21 3.91 -1.25
CA GLN A 408 29.82 4.25 -1.58
C GLN A 408 28.82 3.15 -1.15
N ILE A 409 29.13 1.87 -1.41
CA ILE A 409 28.31 0.73 -0.96
C ILE A 409 28.15 0.74 0.56
N LEU A 410 29.22 1.04 1.27
CA LEU A 410 29.24 1.04 2.73
C LEU A 410 28.44 2.19 3.30
N VAL A 411 28.60 3.41 2.80
CA VAL A 411 27.80 4.57 3.21
C VAL A 411 26.30 4.29 3.02
N ILE A 412 25.92 3.70 1.89
CA ILE A 412 24.54 3.30 1.62
C ILE A 412 24.06 2.24 2.63
N THR A 413 24.89 1.23 2.91
CA THR A 413 24.56 0.15 3.85
C THR A 413 24.41 0.66 5.29
N TYR A 414 25.30 1.55 5.75
CA TYR A 414 25.21 2.19 7.07
C TYR A 414 23.96 3.05 7.19
N PHE A 415 23.66 3.85 6.16
CA PHE A 415 22.51 4.74 6.17
C PHE A 415 21.19 3.96 6.16
N LEU A 416 21.06 2.94 5.29
CA LEU A 416 19.89 2.06 5.26
C LEU A 416 19.70 1.31 6.57
N SER A 417 20.78 0.80 7.17
CA SER A 417 20.71 0.09 8.46
C SER A 417 20.24 1.02 9.58
N GLY A 418 20.77 2.25 9.65
CA GLY A 418 20.33 3.25 10.62
C GLY A 418 18.88 3.70 10.41
N PHE A 419 18.46 3.87 9.15
CA PHE A 419 17.10 4.27 8.79
C PHE A 419 16.06 3.18 9.11
N VAL A 420 16.32 1.93 8.71
CA VAL A 420 15.46 0.78 9.03
C VAL A 420 15.31 0.64 10.55
N LEU A 421 16.38 0.87 11.29
CA LEU A 421 16.37 0.78 12.75
C LEU A 421 15.58 1.91 13.41
N TRP A 422 15.74 3.14 12.92
CA TRP A 422 14.92 4.28 13.34
C TRP A 422 13.43 4.03 13.07
N LEU A 423 13.09 3.54 11.87
CA LEU A 423 11.72 3.18 11.49
C LEU A 423 11.14 2.11 12.42
N THR A 424 11.93 1.09 12.76
CA THR A 424 11.51 -0.02 13.63
C THR A 424 11.24 0.47 15.07
N LEU A 425 12.01 1.44 15.57
CA LEU A 425 11.78 2.05 16.88
C LEU A 425 10.54 2.97 16.90
N GLN A 426 10.32 3.74 15.83
CA GLN A 426 9.16 4.64 15.67
C GLN A 426 7.83 3.89 15.66
N LEU A 427 7.78 2.72 15.02
CA LEU A 427 6.57 1.92 14.89
C LEU A 427 6.08 1.33 16.22
N ARG A 428 6.92 1.26 17.27
CA ARG A 428 6.62 0.53 18.50
C ARG A 428 6.39 1.39 19.74
N ALA A 429 7.11 2.49 19.89
CA ALA A 429 6.89 3.44 20.98
C ALA A 429 6.75 4.81 20.33
N ARG A 430 5.52 5.36 20.22
CA ARG A 430 5.24 6.69 19.66
C ARG A 430 6.16 7.71 20.34
N PRO A 431 7.34 8.04 19.79
CA PRO A 431 8.20 8.99 20.45
C PRO A 431 7.64 10.34 20.05
N THR A 432 7.34 11.19 21.02
CA THR A 432 7.06 12.61 20.76
C THR A 432 8.37 13.27 20.36
N ILE A 433 8.81 13.05 19.11
CA ILE A 433 9.92 13.79 18.53
C ILE A 433 9.34 15.10 18.03
N THR A 434 9.49 16.14 18.85
CA THR A 434 9.18 17.50 18.42
C THR A 434 10.21 17.94 17.37
N LEU A 435 9.81 18.76 16.39
CA LEU A 435 10.71 19.31 15.36
C LEU A 435 11.99 19.95 15.96
N PRO A 436 11.94 20.72 17.08
CA PRO A 436 13.14 21.23 17.75
C PRO A 436 14.07 20.12 18.22
N GLY A 437 13.51 19.00 18.69
CA GLY A 437 14.27 17.85 19.12
C GLY A 437 15.00 17.12 17.99
N ALA A 438 14.34 16.98 16.83
CA ALA A 438 14.99 16.42 15.62
C ALA A 438 16.12 17.34 15.12
N LEU A 439 15.90 18.65 15.09
CA LEU A 439 16.90 19.64 14.69
C LEU A 439 18.10 19.67 15.65
N LEU A 440 17.86 19.53 16.96
CA LEU A 440 18.94 19.48 17.95
C LEU A 440 19.79 18.20 17.83
N LEU A 441 19.17 17.04 17.57
CA LEU A 441 19.91 15.80 17.32
C LEU A 441 20.78 15.91 16.07
N LEU A 442 20.23 16.44 14.97
CA LEU A 442 20.98 16.69 13.75
C LEU A 442 22.12 17.70 13.97
N GLY A 443 21.86 18.79 14.69
CA GLY A 443 22.87 19.78 15.05
C GLY A 443 23.98 19.19 15.94
N THR A 444 23.63 18.36 16.91
CA THR A 444 24.62 17.70 17.79
C THR A 444 25.46 16.69 17.01
N ALA A 445 24.84 15.90 16.14
CA ALA A 445 25.55 14.97 15.26
C ALA A 445 26.49 15.71 14.29
N TRP A 446 26.04 16.84 13.74
CA TRP A 446 26.82 17.68 12.84
C TRP A 446 28.00 18.37 13.56
N ILE A 447 27.79 18.91 14.76
CA ILE A 447 28.86 19.49 15.60
C ILE A 447 29.88 18.41 16.01
N CYS A 448 29.44 17.20 16.38
CA CYS A 448 30.35 16.10 16.69
C CYS A 448 31.16 15.67 15.46
N ALA A 449 30.52 15.60 14.27
CA ALA A 449 31.22 15.30 13.02
C ALA A 449 32.24 16.39 12.64
N TRP A 450 31.92 17.65 12.91
CA TRP A 450 32.80 18.80 12.66
C TRP A 450 33.95 18.91 13.67
N ILE A 451 33.71 18.68 14.97
CA ILE A 451 34.77 18.64 15.99
C ILE A 451 35.72 17.46 15.76
N ALA A 452 35.19 16.30 15.35
CA ALA A 452 35.99 15.14 14.98
C ALA A 452 36.90 15.39 13.77
N SER A 453 36.62 16.43 12.95
CA SER A 453 37.45 16.78 11.81
C SER A 453 38.59 17.76 12.12
N ILE A 454 38.67 18.34 13.33
CA ILE A 454 39.58 19.47 13.62
C ILE A 454 40.92 19.07 14.26
N ASP A 455 41.00 17.97 15.03
CA ASP A 455 42.28 17.36 15.42
C ASP A 455 41.99 15.98 16.03
N LEU A 456 42.76 14.95 15.66
CA LEU A 456 42.34 13.54 15.75
C LEU A 456 42.18 13.06 17.20
N PHE A 457 43.03 13.52 18.11
CA PHE A 457 43.02 13.07 19.51
C PHE A 457 42.09 13.92 20.39
N TRP A 458 42.26 15.24 20.34
CA TRP A 458 41.45 16.17 21.13
C TRP A 458 40.01 16.25 20.66
N GLY A 459 39.75 16.13 19.36
CA GLY A 459 38.40 16.04 18.81
C GLY A 459 37.64 14.78 19.26
N GLN A 460 38.34 13.65 19.42
CA GLN A 460 37.75 12.40 19.93
C GLN A 460 37.40 12.49 21.42
N ILE A 461 38.31 13.01 22.25
CA ILE A 461 38.06 13.23 23.68
C ILE A 461 36.91 14.23 23.86
N THR A 462 36.91 15.32 23.09
CA THR A 462 35.89 16.37 23.19
C THR A 462 34.53 15.88 22.71
N SER A 463 34.46 15.09 21.62
CA SER A 463 33.22 14.49 21.13
C SER A 463 32.68 13.44 22.10
N ALA A 464 33.55 12.58 22.65
CA ALA A 464 33.17 11.62 23.68
C ALA A 464 32.71 12.32 24.98
N ALA A 465 33.33 13.43 25.36
CA ALA A 465 32.92 14.25 26.49
C ALA A 465 31.58 14.96 26.24
N ILE A 466 31.36 15.52 25.05
CA ILE A 466 30.09 16.16 24.66
C ILE A 466 28.96 15.14 24.61
N LEU A 467 29.20 13.94 24.07
CA LEU A 467 28.22 12.85 24.05
C LEU A 467 27.98 12.25 25.43
N GLY A 468 29.02 12.08 26.25
CA GLY A 468 28.90 11.67 27.64
C GLY A 468 28.08 12.68 28.45
N TYR A 469 28.37 13.97 28.27
CA TYR A 469 27.64 15.08 28.86
C TYR A 469 26.18 15.15 28.37
N TRP A 470 25.94 14.91 27.08
CA TRP A 470 24.60 14.85 26.51
C TRP A 470 23.80 13.66 27.06
N LEU A 471 24.42 12.48 27.18
CA LEU A 471 23.81 11.26 27.73
C LEU A 471 23.49 11.38 29.23
N PHE A 472 24.36 12.02 30.02
CA PHE A 472 24.18 12.18 31.47
C PHE A 472 23.31 13.39 31.85
N TRP A 473 23.50 14.53 31.20
CA TRP A 473 22.88 15.81 31.59
C TRP A 473 21.85 16.29 30.56
N GLY A 474 22.21 16.30 29.28
CA GLY A 474 21.31 16.69 28.19
C GLY A 474 20.00 15.88 28.17
N ARG A 475 20.08 14.57 28.42
CA ARG A 475 18.93 13.65 28.53
C ARG A 475 17.90 14.09 29.58
N ARG A 476 18.33 14.72 30.68
CA ARG A 476 17.44 15.12 31.79
C ARG A 476 16.66 16.39 31.44
N GLN A 477 17.27 17.32 30.72
CA GLN A 477 16.61 18.53 30.19
C GLN A 477 15.76 18.25 28.94
N LEU A 478 16.23 17.37 28.05
CA LEU A 478 15.55 17.03 26.80
C LEU A 478 14.40 16.05 26.94
N ARG A 479 14.22 15.38 28.09
CA ARG A 479 13.08 14.49 28.36
C ARG A 479 11.72 15.15 28.07
N ARG A 480 11.61 16.47 28.24
CA ARG A 480 10.39 17.24 27.94
C ARG A 480 10.11 17.45 26.45
N HIS A 481 11.12 17.31 25.58
CA HIS A 481 11.04 17.62 24.15
C HIS A 481 11.43 16.44 23.23
N LEU A 482 12.09 15.42 23.79
CA LEU A 482 12.71 14.33 23.07
C LEU A 482 12.74 13.06 23.93
N HIS A 483 11.75 12.18 23.77
CA HIS A 483 11.78 10.83 24.32
C HIS A 483 12.57 9.90 23.39
N VAL A 484 13.89 10.06 23.34
CA VAL A 484 14.78 9.16 22.60
C VAL A 484 15.39 8.15 23.57
N HIS A 485 15.18 6.86 23.31
CA HIS A 485 15.77 5.79 24.09
C HIS A 485 17.30 5.83 23.98
N ALA A 486 18.00 5.51 25.07
CA ALA A 486 19.47 5.50 25.11
C ALA A 486 20.08 4.63 24.00
N ALA A 487 19.38 3.55 23.61
CA ALA A 487 19.76 2.68 22.49
C ALA A 487 19.86 3.45 21.14
N ALA A 488 18.95 4.38 20.85
CA ALA A 488 18.98 5.16 19.62
C ALA A 488 20.12 6.20 19.61
N GLY A 489 20.43 6.81 20.76
CA GLY A 489 21.58 7.70 20.90
C GLY A 489 22.92 6.96 20.72
N TRP A 490 23.03 5.78 21.33
CA TRP A 490 24.18 4.89 21.14
C TRP A 490 24.32 4.39 19.71
N LEU A 491 23.21 4.23 19.00
CA LEU A 491 23.23 3.75 17.62
C LEU A 491 23.70 4.82 16.65
N LEU A 492 23.26 6.08 16.82
CA LEU A 492 23.79 7.21 16.05
C LEU A 492 25.30 7.38 16.27
N LEU A 493 25.76 7.15 17.51
CA LEU A 493 27.19 7.12 17.84
C LEU A 493 27.91 5.95 17.17
N ALA A 494 27.34 4.75 17.18
CA ALA A 494 27.90 3.59 16.51
C ALA A 494 27.99 3.80 14.99
N ILE A 495 26.99 4.44 14.36
CA ILE A 495 27.02 4.83 12.94
C ILE A 495 28.17 5.80 12.68
N GLY A 496 28.31 6.84 13.52
CA GLY A 496 29.36 7.85 13.37
C GLY A 496 30.77 7.28 13.53
N VAL A 497 31.01 6.49 14.58
CA VAL A 497 32.30 5.83 14.84
C VAL A 497 32.65 4.84 13.74
N SER A 498 31.66 4.09 13.26
CA SER A 498 31.84 3.09 12.21
C SER A 498 32.15 3.73 10.86
N LEU A 499 31.40 4.77 10.45
CA LEU A 499 31.72 5.55 9.23
C LEU A 499 33.11 6.18 9.30
N TRP A 500 33.52 6.68 10.47
CA TRP A 500 34.84 7.26 10.68
C TRP A 500 35.97 6.23 10.57
N GLN A 501 35.86 5.08 11.25
CA GLN A 501 36.87 4.00 11.17
C GLN A 501 37.05 3.50 9.73
N LEU A 502 35.99 3.57 8.93
CA LEU A 502 36.00 3.23 7.52
C LEU A 502 36.78 4.26 6.67
N VAL A 503 36.53 5.55 6.90
CA VAL A 503 37.20 6.66 6.19
C VAL A 503 38.67 6.76 6.57
N ALA A 504 39.00 6.49 7.83
CA ALA A 504 40.37 6.52 8.34
C ALA A 504 41.21 5.25 8.00
N GLN A 505 40.63 4.29 7.29
CA GLN A 505 41.24 2.98 6.94
C GLN A 505 41.80 2.19 8.15
N GLN A 506 41.35 2.48 9.38
CA GLN A 506 41.92 1.88 10.59
C GLN A 506 41.47 0.43 10.82
N VAL A 507 40.35 0.03 10.21
CA VAL A 507 39.77 -1.30 10.36
C VAL A 507 39.35 -1.82 8.98
N PRO A 508 39.64 -3.09 8.63
CA PRO A 508 39.13 -3.70 7.42
C PRO A 508 37.62 -3.53 7.33
N VAL A 509 37.15 -3.10 6.17
CA VAL A 509 35.75 -2.77 5.86
C VAL A 509 34.76 -3.83 6.38
N TRP A 510 35.06 -5.11 6.15
CA TRP A 510 34.19 -6.21 6.54
C TRP A 510 34.09 -6.36 8.06
N LEU A 511 35.18 -6.13 8.80
CA LEU A 511 35.23 -6.23 10.25
C LEU A 511 34.47 -5.06 10.90
N ASN A 512 34.61 -3.85 10.34
CA ASN A 512 33.88 -2.67 10.79
C ASN A 512 32.35 -2.86 10.63
N LEU A 513 31.91 -3.38 9.47
CA LEU A 513 30.50 -3.67 9.24
C LEU A 513 29.97 -4.75 10.19
N LEU A 514 30.74 -5.81 10.42
CA LEU A 514 30.38 -6.88 11.37
C LEU A 514 30.20 -6.34 12.79
N LEU A 515 31.14 -5.49 13.25
CA LEU A 515 31.09 -4.86 14.57
C LEU A 515 29.91 -3.89 14.68
N PHE A 516 29.65 -3.09 13.64
CA PHE A 516 28.50 -2.18 13.62
C PHE A 516 27.18 -2.94 13.67
N VAL A 517 27.02 -3.96 12.83
CA VAL A 517 25.80 -4.78 12.78
C VAL A 517 25.59 -5.52 14.11
N ALA A 518 26.65 -6.07 14.71
CA ALA A 518 26.58 -6.70 16.03
C ALA A 518 26.21 -5.70 17.14
N ALA A 519 26.83 -4.51 17.17
CA ALA A 519 26.55 -3.47 18.14
C ALA A 519 25.12 -2.92 17.99
N ALA A 520 24.69 -2.65 16.76
CA ALA A 520 23.33 -2.21 16.44
C ALA A 520 22.30 -3.25 16.89
N THR A 521 22.50 -4.51 16.56
CA THR A 521 21.61 -5.62 16.95
C THR A 521 21.56 -5.80 18.47
N GLY A 522 22.70 -5.74 19.15
CA GLY A 522 22.79 -5.81 20.61
C GLY A 522 22.06 -4.65 21.30
N LEU A 523 22.22 -3.43 20.80
CA LEU A 523 21.52 -2.24 21.31
C LEU A 523 20.00 -2.33 21.10
N ILE A 524 19.54 -2.87 19.96
CA ILE A 524 18.10 -3.11 19.74
C ILE A 524 17.58 -4.17 20.72
N ALA A 525 18.28 -5.30 20.85
CA ALA A 525 17.87 -6.38 21.74
C ALA A 525 17.83 -5.92 23.20
N TRP A 526 18.80 -5.08 23.61
CA TRP A 526 18.82 -4.45 24.92
C TRP A 526 17.63 -3.50 25.12
N GLY A 527 17.42 -2.54 24.20
CA GLY A 527 16.29 -1.62 24.25
C GLY A 527 14.93 -2.33 24.23
N TYR A 528 14.83 -3.47 23.53
CA TYR A 528 13.67 -4.33 23.51
C TYR A 528 13.41 -4.99 24.87
N ARG A 529 14.44 -5.54 25.52
CA ARG A 529 14.33 -6.19 26.83
C ARG A 529 13.97 -5.23 27.96
N THR A 530 14.52 -4.01 27.93
CA THR A 530 14.31 -3.02 29.01
C THR A 530 12.94 -2.33 28.96
N ASN A 531 12.19 -2.48 27.87
CA ASN A 531 10.92 -1.77 27.61
C ASN A 531 9.70 -2.70 27.54
N LYS A 532 9.77 -3.96 27.99
CA LYS A 532 8.53 -4.72 28.19
C LYS A 532 7.69 -3.94 29.22
N PRO A 533 6.49 -3.44 28.86
CA PRO A 533 5.59 -2.91 29.87
C PRO A 533 5.32 -4.03 30.87
N GLY A 534 5.60 -3.76 32.14
CA GLY A 534 5.19 -4.61 33.25
C GLY A 534 3.68 -4.56 33.43
#